data_AF-A0A5B2YT61-F1
#
_entry.id   AF-A0A5B2YT61-F1
#
_cell.length_a   1.000
_cell.length_b   1.000
_cell.length_c   1.000
_cell.angle_alpha   90.00
_cell.angle_beta   90.00
_cell.angle_gamma   90.00
#
_symmetry.space_group_name_H-M   'P 1'
#
loop_
_entity.id
_entity.type
_entity.pdbx_description
1 polymer ?
#
loop_
_entity_poly.entity_id
_entity_poly.type
_entity_poly.pdbx_seq_one_letter_code
_entity_poly.pdbx_strand_id
1 'polypeptide(L)' 'MWRVKELRDFDDYDDRLATKQLEHHLLKYPNTQVLGYSVNHFENASNRERSYILIKYLEE' A
#
# COMPACT_ATOMS: atom_id res chain seq x y z
N MET A 1 -14.99 -8.99 9.33
CA MET A 1 -14.66 -9.84 8.15
C MET A 1 -13.21 -9.64 7.74
N TRP A 2 -12.50 -10.69 7.30
CA TRP A 2 -11.15 -10.53 6.75
C TRP A 2 -11.20 -9.78 5.41
N ARG A 3 -10.35 -8.77 5.27
CA ARG A 3 -10.19 -7.95 4.07
C ARG A 3 -8.77 -8.03 3.55
N VAL A 4 -8.63 -7.85 2.24
CA VAL A 4 -7.35 -7.71 1.55
C VAL A 4 -7.39 -6.39 0.78
N LYS A 5 -6.30 -5.63 0.85
CA LYS A 5 -6.17 -4.33 0.17
C LYS A 5 -4.75 -4.17 -0.35
N GLU A 6 -4.60 -3.54 -1.51
CA GLU A 6 -3.32 -3.07 -2.02
C GLU A 6 -3.14 -1.59 -1.66
N LEU A 7 -1.95 -1.24 -1.17
CA LEU A 7 -1.50 0.13 -0.98
C LEU A 7 -0.46 0.41 -2.06
N ARG A 8 -0.62 1.50 -2.80
CA ARG A 8 0.28 1.84 -3.91
C ARG A 8 0.71 3.30 -3.84
N ASP A 9 1.94 3.58 -4.23
CA ASP A 9 2.44 4.95 -4.30
C ASP A 9 1.59 5.80 -5.25
N PHE A 10 1.22 7.01 -4.81
CA PHE A 10 0.44 7.97 -5.59
C PHE A 10 -0.84 7.33 -6.15
N ASP A 11 -1.64 6.78 -5.24
CA ASP A 11 -2.98 6.28 -5.56
C ASP A 11 -3.85 7.44 -6.04
N ASP A 12 -4.90 7.16 -6.83
CA ASP A 12 -5.71 8.17 -7.53
C ASP A 12 -6.35 9.21 -6.59
N TYR A 13 -6.43 8.88 -5.29
CA TYR A 13 -6.98 9.73 -4.22
C TYR A 13 -6.01 9.92 -3.04
N ASP A 14 -4.77 9.44 -3.15
CA ASP A 14 -3.79 9.47 -2.06
C ASP A 14 -2.36 9.63 -2.59
N ASP A 15 -1.84 10.85 -2.47
CA ASP A 15 -0.48 11.21 -2.90
C ASP A 15 0.63 10.66 -1.98
N ARG A 16 0.28 9.90 -0.93
CA ARG A 16 1.27 9.31 -0.02
C ARG A 16 1.94 8.08 -0.64
N LEU A 17 3.15 7.82 -0.18
CA LEU A 17 3.83 6.54 -0.42
C LEU A 17 3.05 5.39 0.24
N ALA A 18 3.11 4.20 -0.36
CA ALA A 18 2.47 2.99 0.14
C ALA A 18 2.88 2.68 1.59
N THR A 19 4.12 2.97 1.98
CA THR A 19 4.60 2.82 3.37
C THR A 19 3.92 3.79 4.33
N LYS A 20 3.69 5.05 3.92
CA LYS A 20 2.94 6.03 4.72
C LYS A 20 1.45 5.71 4.81
N GLN A 21 0.89 5.14 3.74
CA GLN A 21 -0.46 4.58 3.79
C GLN A 21 -0.53 3.42 4.77
N LEU A 22 0.48 2.53 4.82
CA LEU A 22 0.56 1.41 5.75
C LEU A 22 0.64 1.88 7.20
N GLU A 23 1.52 2.83 7.50
CA GLU A 23 1.65 3.44 8.84
C GLU A 23 0.30 3.96 9.34
N HIS A 24 -0.42 4.70 8.49
CA HIS A 24 -1.76 5.19 8.84
C HIS A 24 -2.76 4.05 9.00
N HIS A 25 -2.72 3.06 8.11
CA HIS A 25 -3.62 1.90 8.16
C HIS A 25 -3.46 1.12 9.47
N LEU A 26 -2.23 0.96 9.96
CA LEU A 26 -1.92 0.29 11.23
C LEU A 26 -2.50 1.01 12.45
N LEU A 27 -2.64 2.35 12.41
CA LEU A 27 -3.30 3.11 13.47
C LEU A 27 -4.80 2.77 13.59
N LYS A 28 -5.45 2.49 12.44
CA LYS A 28 -6.88 2.15 12.39
C LYS A 28 -7.14 0.66 12.60
N TYR A 29 -6.29 -0.19 12.02
CA TYR A 29 -6.41 -1.65 12.08
C TYR A 29 -5.08 -2.26 12.55
N PRO A 30 -4.83 -2.32 13.88
CA PRO A 30 -3.55 -2.79 14.43
C PRO A 30 -3.22 -4.26 14.10
N ASN A 31 -4.22 -5.04 13.71
CA ASN A 31 -4.08 -6.43 13.29
C ASN A 31 -3.74 -6.61 11.80
N THR A 32 -3.41 -5.53 11.10
CA THR A 32 -3.00 -5.57 9.70
C THR A 32 -1.72 -6.40 9.54
N GLN A 33 -1.74 -7.31 8.58
CA GLN A 33 -0.61 -8.15 8.18
C GLN A 33 -0.18 -7.81 6.76
N VAL A 34 1.13 -7.65 6.54
CA VAL A 34 1.68 -7.51 5.18
C VAL A 34 1.77 -8.91 4.55
N LEU A 35 1.13 -9.08 3.39
CA LEU A 35 1.15 -10.33 2.63
C LEU A 35 2.24 -10.33 1.55
N GLY A 36 2.62 -9.16 1.05
CA GLY A 36 3.60 -9.04 -0.03
C GLY A 36 3.97 -7.59 -0.32
N TYR A 37 5.12 -7.41 -0.96
CA TYR A 37 5.66 -6.13 -1.38
C TYR A 37 6.28 -6.27 -2.76
N SER A 38 6.07 -5.28 -3.62
CA SER A 38 6.74 -5.19 -4.92
C SER A 38 7.04 -3.74 -5.27
N VAL A 39 8.07 -3.54 -6.10
CA VAL A 39 8.40 -2.25 -6.71
C VAL A 39 8.34 -2.44 -8.21
N ASN A 40 7.57 -1.61 -8.90
CA ASN A 40 7.63 -1.55 -10.35
C ASN A 40 8.64 -0.48 -10.76
N HIS A 41 9.73 -0.94 -11.38
CA HIS A 41 10.62 -0.10 -12.16
C HIS A 41 10.10 -0.06 -13.59
N PHE A 42 9.73 1.12 -14.04
CA PHE A 42 9.42 1.34 -15.44
C PHE A 42 10.68 1.95 -16.11
N GLU A 43 10.94 1.66 -17.39
CA GLU A 43 12.02 2.27 -18.18
C GLU A 43 11.45 3.22 -19.26
N ASN A 44 11.06 4.43 -18.89
CA ASN A 44 10.62 5.51 -19.76
C ASN A 44 10.83 6.88 -19.05
N ALA A 45 10.83 7.96 -19.84
CA ALA A 45 11.40 9.25 -19.45
C ALA A 45 10.67 10.00 -18.30
N SER A 46 9.51 9.53 -17.84
CA SER A 46 8.73 10.16 -16.77
C SER A 46 8.64 9.34 -15.48
N ASN A 47 9.48 8.31 -15.32
CA ASN A 47 9.24 7.31 -14.29
C ASN A 47 9.57 7.73 -12.88
N ARG A 48 8.52 7.70 -12.07
CA ARG A 48 8.61 7.58 -10.63
C ARG A 48 8.42 6.11 -10.30
N GLU A 49 9.41 5.50 -9.64
CA GLU A 49 9.27 4.15 -9.07
C GLU A 49 7.98 4.10 -8.23
N ARG A 50 7.23 3.00 -8.36
CA ARG A 50 6.00 2.81 -7.59
C ARG A 50 6.10 1.54 -6.76
N SER A 51 5.91 1.72 -5.47
CA SER A 51 5.83 0.67 -4.47
C SER A 51 4.39 0.20 -4.33
N TYR A 52 4.21 -1.09 -4.13
CA TYR A 52 2.94 -1.75 -3.86
C TYR A 52 3.08 -2.64 -2.63
N ILE A 53 2.16 -2.52 -1.68
CA ILE A 53 2.10 -3.34 -0.46
C ILE A 53 0.73 -4.00 -0.41
N LEU A 54 0.70 -5.32 -0.43
CA LEU A 54 -0.51 -6.10 -0.22
C LEU A 54 -0.70 -6.35 1.28
N ILE A 55 -1.86 -5.98 1.81
CA ILE A 55 -2.18 -6.13 3.23
C ILE A 55 -3.44 -6.95 3.45
N LYS A 56 -3.53 -7.58 4.62
CA LYS A 56 -4.71 -8.29 5.14
C LYS A 56 -5.07 -7.78 6.52
N TYR A 57 -6.33 -7.48 6.78
CA TYR A 57 -6.80 -6.98 8.08
C TYR A 57 -8.21 -7.47 8.40
N LEU A 58 -8.62 -7.36 9.67
CA LEU A 58 -9.99 -7.64 10.09
C LEU A 58 -10.73 -6.30 10.20
N GLU A 59 -11.80 -6.17 9.43
CA GLU A 59 -12.72 -5.05 9.51
C GLU A 59 -13.92 -5.51 10.34
N GLU A 60 -14.18 -4.88 11.49
CA GLU A 60 -15.36 -5.18 12.32
C GLU A 60 -16.66 -4.84 11.60
#